data_AF-A0A1Q9K1B2-F1
#
_entry.id   AF-A0A1Q9K1B2-F1
#
_cell.length_a   1.000
_cell.length_b   1.000
_cell.length_c   1.000
_cell.angle_alpha   90.00
_cell.angle_beta   90.00
_cell.angle_gamma   90.00
#
_symmetry.space_group_name_H-M   'P 1'
#
loop_
_entity.id
_entity.type
_entity.pdbx_description
1 polymer ?
#
loop_
_entity_poly.entity_id
_entity_poly.type
_entity_poly.pdbx_seq_one_letter_code
_entity_poly.pdbx_strand_id
1 'polypeptide(L)'
;MSKNTLCDAIKILELQHQLTPYQEKKCEEFFSALKIGDYVYPGHLKSKLAVDIKVAYEMLEELKKQGLLKNLYEVYCFDCNRSKGIFLESLEEFNPDMYCDFCGKHMSIEENIIVLYKVVNI
;
A
#
# COMPACT_ATOMS: atom_id res chain seq x y z
N MET A 1 5.70 24.19 10.97
CA MET A 1 5.46 22.89 10.31
C MET A 1 4.44 22.16 11.16
N SER A 2 3.19 22.07 10.68
CA SER A 2 2.01 21.68 11.46
C SER A 2 2.01 20.18 11.78
N LYS A 3 1.71 19.86 13.04
CA LYS A 3 1.83 18.53 13.66
C LYS A 3 0.67 17.54 13.38
N ASN A 4 -0.16 17.74 12.35
CA ASN A 4 -1.30 16.86 12.07
C ASN A 4 -1.43 16.59 10.56
N THR A 5 -0.49 15.88 9.95
CA THR A 5 -0.42 15.84 8.47
C THR A 5 -1.25 14.69 7.91
N LEU A 6 -1.15 13.49 8.50
CA LEU A 6 -1.88 12.32 8.01
C LEU A 6 -3.39 12.36 8.32
N CYS A 7 -3.79 12.72 9.54
CA CYS A 7 -5.20 12.78 9.91
C CYS A 7 -5.97 13.84 9.13
N ASP A 8 -5.36 15.01 8.87
CA ASP A 8 -6.00 16.07 8.09
C ASP A 8 -6.10 15.66 6.60
N ALA A 9 -5.07 14.99 6.07
CA ALA A 9 -5.12 14.41 4.72
C ALA A 9 -6.24 13.37 4.56
N ILE A 10 -6.43 12.52 5.56
CA ILE A 10 -7.48 11.48 5.54
C ILE A 10 -8.87 12.09 5.51
N LYS A 11 -9.13 13.13 6.30
CA LYS A 11 -10.43 13.82 6.29
C LYS A 11 -10.77 14.41 4.92
N ILE A 12 -9.77 14.91 4.21
CA ILE A 12 -9.95 15.39 2.83
C ILE A 12 -10.35 14.23 1.92
N LEU A 13 -9.70 13.06 2.05
CA LEU A 13 -9.99 11.88 1.25
C LEU A 13 -11.38 11.30 1.53
N GLU A 14 -11.79 11.28 2.80
CA GLU A 14 -13.13 10.85 3.22
C GLU A 14 -14.23 11.66 2.52
N LEU A 15 -14.06 12.98 2.50
CA LEU A 15 -14.96 13.91 1.81
C LEU A 15 -14.92 13.74 0.28
N GLN A 16 -13.73 13.61 -0.30
CA GLN A 16 -13.56 13.45 -1.76
C GLN A 16 -14.21 12.18 -2.29
N HIS A 17 -14.13 11.08 -1.54
CA HIS A 17 -14.68 9.78 -1.93
C HIS A 17 -16.10 9.52 -1.40
N GLN A 18 -16.71 10.49 -0.71
CA GLN A 18 -18.06 10.38 -0.13
C GLN A 18 -18.23 9.11 0.70
N LEU A 19 -17.25 8.84 1.56
CA LEU A 19 -17.30 7.67 2.43
C LEU A 19 -18.54 7.74 3.34
N THR A 20 -19.19 6.61 3.55
CA THR A 20 -20.29 6.53 4.52
C THR A 20 -19.73 6.66 5.94
N PRO A 21 -20.55 7.02 6.95
CA PRO A 21 -20.09 7.13 8.34
C PRO A 21 -19.42 5.87 8.89
N TYR A 22 -19.83 4.69 8.41
CA TYR A 22 -19.16 3.43 8.74
C TYR A 22 -17.73 3.37 8.18
N GLN A 23 -17.56 3.78 6.92
CA GLN A 23 -16.28 3.74 6.22
C GLN A 23 -15.32 4.80 6.75
N GLU A 24 -15.80 6.00 7.06
CA GLU A 24 -15.03 7.05 7.75
C GLU A 24 -14.47 6.52 9.07
N LYS A 25 -15.33 5.94 9.92
CA LYS A 25 -14.88 5.33 11.17
C LYS A 25 -13.82 4.24 10.95
N LYS A 26 -13.99 3.39 9.91
CA LYS A 26 -13.00 2.34 9.58
C LYS A 26 -11.70 2.93 9.04
N CYS A 27 -11.77 4.03 8.31
CA CYS A 27 -10.63 4.78 7.81
C CYS A 27 -9.84 5.38 8.97
N GLU A 28 -10.48 6.13 9.86
CA GLU A 28 -9.86 6.67 11.08
C GLU A 28 -9.22 5.57 11.94
N GLU A 29 -9.94 4.47 12.22
CA GLU A 29 -9.42 3.32 12.97
C GLU A 29 -8.20 2.69 12.29
N PHE A 30 -8.19 2.60 10.96
CA PHE A 30 -7.09 1.99 10.22
C PHE A 30 -5.82 2.83 10.28
N PHE A 31 -5.92 4.11 9.91
CA PHE A 31 -4.75 4.97 9.78
C PHE A 31 -4.23 5.51 11.12
N SER A 32 -5.07 5.65 12.15
CA SER A 32 -4.62 6.05 13.49
C SER A 32 -3.71 5.01 14.16
N ALA A 33 -3.78 3.75 13.72
CA ALA A 33 -2.94 2.67 14.22
C ALA A 33 -1.56 2.61 13.53
N LEU A 34 -1.40 3.27 12.38
CA LEU A 34 -0.16 3.21 11.59
C LEU A 34 0.96 4.04 12.20
N LYS A 35 2.18 3.54 12.04
CA LYS A 35 3.43 4.17 12.46
C LYS A 35 4.38 4.30 11.27
N ILE A 36 5.34 5.23 11.39
CA ILE A 36 6.43 5.33 10.41
C ILE A 36 7.13 3.97 10.30
N GLY A 37 7.30 3.49 9.06
CA GLY A 37 7.85 2.19 8.75
C GLY A 37 6.81 1.10 8.46
N ASP A 38 5.56 1.27 8.91
CA ASP A 38 4.47 0.36 8.54
C ASP A 38 4.18 0.47 7.04
N TYR A 39 3.58 -0.58 6.47
CA TYR A 39 3.20 -0.60 5.07
C TYR A 39 1.76 -1.09 4.88
N VAL A 40 1.12 -0.55 3.85
CA VAL A 40 -0.28 -0.78 3.55
C VAL A 40 -0.41 -1.49 2.21
N TYR A 41 -1.07 -2.65 2.24
CA TYR A 41 -1.57 -3.29 1.03
C TYR A 41 -2.87 -2.61 0.59
N PRO A 42 -3.00 -2.22 -0.69
CA PRO A 42 -4.25 -1.68 -1.22
C PRO A 42 -5.44 -2.62 -1.03
N GLY A 43 -5.23 -3.94 -1.22
CA GLY A 43 -6.25 -4.95 -0.99
C GLY A 43 -6.70 -5.06 0.48
N HIS A 44 -5.78 -4.83 1.43
CA HIS A 44 -6.12 -4.81 2.86
C HIS A 44 -6.94 -3.55 3.20
N LEU A 45 -6.52 -2.38 2.72
CA LEU A 45 -7.26 -1.12 2.91
C LEU A 45 -8.67 -1.23 2.31
N LYS A 46 -8.78 -1.70 1.06
CA LYS A 46 -10.04 -1.97 0.37
C LYS A 46 -10.98 -2.81 1.24
N SER A 47 -10.48 -3.93 1.76
CA SER A 47 -11.27 -4.86 2.56
C SER A 47 -11.69 -4.26 3.91
N LYS A 48 -10.81 -3.47 4.54
CA LYS A 48 -11.07 -2.83 5.83
C LYS A 48 -12.12 -1.73 5.73
N LEU A 49 -12.03 -0.90 4.70
CA LEU A 49 -12.94 0.23 4.46
C LEU A 49 -14.17 -0.18 3.64
N ALA A 50 -14.24 -1.41 3.14
CA ALA A 50 -15.30 -1.87 2.24
C ALA A 50 -15.53 -0.93 1.05
N VAL A 51 -14.45 -0.49 0.41
CA VAL A 51 -14.45 0.37 -0.78
C VAL A 51 -14.04 -0.41 -2.03
N ASP A 52 -14.20 0.18 -3.21
CA ASP A 52 -13.62 -0.38 -4.43
C ASP A 52 -12.08 -0.32 -4.40
N ILE A 53 -11.42 -1.24 -5.10
CA ILE A 53 -9.96 -1.28 -5.16
C ILE A 53 -9.38 0.01 -5.77
N LYS A 54 -10.08 0.61 -6.75
CA LYS A 54 -9.69 1.89 -7.36
C LYS A 54 -9.64 3.01 -6.33
N VAL A 55 -10.63 3.09 -5.44
CA VAL A 55 -10.68 4.07 -4.35
C VAL A 55 -9.52 3.87 -3.38
N ALA A 56 -9.22 2.61 -3.01
CA ALA A 56 -8.07 2.32 -2.13
C ALA A 56 -6.74 2.80 -2.75
N TYR A 57 -6.52 2.56 -4.05
CA TYR A 57 -5.34 3.08 -4.75
C TYR A 57 -5.32 4.61 -4.83
N GLU A 58 -6.45 5.25 -5.17
CA GLU A 58 -6.55 6.71 -5.26
C GLU A 58 -6.20 7.38 -3.92
N MET A 59 -6.73 6.86 -2.81
CA MET A 59 -6.40 7.33 -1.46
C MET A 59 -4.90 7.21 -1.16
N LEU A 60 -4.30 6.05 -1.40
CA LEU A 60 -2.89 5.80 -1.09
C LEU A 60 -1.94 6.61 -1.99
N GLU A 61 -2.27 6.78 -3.27
CA GLU A 61 -1.54 7.64 -4.20
C GLU A 61 -1.58 9.11 -3.77
N GLU A 62 -2.71 9.59 -3.26
CA GLU A 62 -2.82 10.96 -2.80
C GLU A 62 -2.02 11.20 -1.52
N LEU A 63 -2.05 10.27 -0.55
CA LEU A 63 -1.18 10.31 0.63
C LEU A 63 0.31 10.26 0.24
N LYS A 64 0.67 9.50 -0.80
CA LYS A 64 2.03 9.48 -1.35
C LYS A 64 2.42 10.84 -1.94
N LYS A 65 1.56 11.49 -2.73
CA LYS A 65 1.84 12.83 -3.29
C LYS A 65 2.05 13.88 -2.20
N GLN A 66 1.39 13.73 -1.06
CA GLN A 66 1.56 14.59 0.12
C GLN A 66 2.83 14.29 0.92
N GLY A 67 3.61 13.28 0.52
CA GLY A 67 4.87 12.89 1.17
C GLY A 67 4.69 12.09 2.47
N LEU A 68 3.49 11.55 2.71
CA LEU A 68 3.18 10.73 3.89
C LEU A 68 3.53 9.26 3.67
N LEU A 69 3.37 8.79 2.43
CA LEU A 69 3.70 7.45 2.00
C LEU A 69 4.78 7.47 0.91
N LYS A 70 5.48 6.35 0.74
CA LYS A 70 6.29 6.04 -0.45
C LYS A 70 5.92 4.67 -0.99
N ASN A 71 6.21 4.41 -2.27
CA ASN A 71 6.08 3.07 -2.80
C ASN A 71 7.03 2.10 -2.07
N LEU A 72 6.56 0.88 -1.89
CA LEU A 72 7.32 -0.29 -1.49
C LEU A 72 6.88 -1.43 -2.40
N TYR A 73 7.82 -2.26 -2.83
CA TYR A 73 7.53 -3.34 -3.77
C TYR A 73 7.76 -4.67 -3.10
N GLU A 74 6.79 -5.57 -3.13
CA GLU A 74 6.95 -6.94 -2.65
C GLU A 74 7.13 -7.88 -3.84
N VAL A 75 8.13 -8.74 -3.75
CA VAL A 75 8.30 -9.83 -4.71
C VAL A 75 7.32 -10.97 -4.40
N TYR A 76 6.47 -11.29 -5.36
CA TYR A 76 5.35 -12.20 -5.20
C TYR A 76 5.22 -13.16 -6.39
N CYS A 77 5.07 -14.45 -6.11
CA CYS A 77 4.74 -15.45 -7.12
C CYS A 77 3.22 -15.58 -7.24
N PHE A 78 2.63 -15.06 -8.31
CA PHE A 78 1.19 -15.17 -8.55
C PHE A 78 0.74 -16.58 -8.91
N ASP A 79 1.60 -17.38 -9.57
CA ASP A 79 1.31 -18.79 -9.89
C ASP A 79 1.17 -19.65 -8.61
N CYS A 80 2.00 -19.38 -7.60
CA CYS A 80 1.95 -20.07 -6.31
C CYS A 80 1.04 -19.38 -5.29
N ASN A 81 0.60 -18.15 -5.59
CA ASN A 81 -0.04 -17.22 -4.67
C ASN A 81 0.75 -17.07 -3.35
N ARG A 82 2.05 -16.73 -3.45
CA ARG A 82 2.96 -16.63 -2.31
C ARG A 82 3.92 -15.46 -2.40
N SER A 83 4.12 -14.80 -1.26
CA SER A 83 5.20 -13.85 -1.04
C SER A 83 6.56 -14.55 -0.99
N LYS A 84 7.61 -13.87 -1.48
CA LYS A 84 9.00 -14.27 -1.27
C LYS A 84 9.62 -13.69 0.01
N GLY A 85 8.90 -12.81 0.71
CA GLY A 85 9.43 -12.08 1.87
C GLY A 85 10.51 -11.06 1.49
N ILE A 86 10.63 -10.72 0.20
CA ILE A 86 11.57 -9.73 -0.31
C ILE A 86 10.80 -8.46 -0.59
N PHE A 87 11.25 -7.35 0.02
CA PHE A 87 10.68 -6.02 -0.16
C PHE A 87 11.76 -5.09 -0.69
N LEU A 88 11.42 -4.35 -1.75
CA LEU A 88 12.33 -3.46 -2.47
C LEU A 88 11.84 -2.02 -2.27
N GLU A 89 12.77 -1.11 -1.98
CA GLU A 89 12.44 0.33 -1.95
C GLU A 89 12.46 0.94 -3.37
N SER A 90 13.15 0.28 -4.29
CA SER A 90 13.29 0.66 -5.70
C SER A 90 13.26 -0.57 -6.61
N LEU A 91 12.72 -0.45 -7.82
CA LEU A 91 12.66 -1.58 -8.76
C LEU A 91 14.05 -2.02 -9.25
N GLU A 92 15.03 -1.12 -9.18
CA GLU A 92 16.44 -1.37 -9.49
C GLU A 92 17.11 -2.35 -8.51
N GLU A 93 16.52 -2.57 -7.33
CA GLU A 93 16.98 -3.57 -6.36
C GLU A 93 16.56 -5.00 -6.76
N PHE A 94 15.71 -5.15 -7.78
CA PHE A 94 15.25 -6.46 -8.23
C PHE A 94 16.40 -7.27 -8.85
N ASN A 95 16.52 -8.53 -8.43
CA ASN A 95 17.48 -9.47 -9.02
C ASN A 95 16.87 -10.10 -10.29
N PRO A 96 17.42 -9.82 -11.49
CA PRO A 96 16.89 -10.35 -12.75
C PRO A 96 17.05 -11.88 -12.88
N ASP A 97 17.96 -12.50 -12.12
CA ASP A 97 18.19 -13.95 -12.14
C ASP A 97 17.36 -14.69 -11.06
N MET A 98 16.26 -14.10 -10.61
CA MET A 98 15.42 -14.66 -9.55
C MET A 98 14.44 -15.71 -10.08
N TYR A 99 14.26 -16.79 -9.29
CA TYR A 99 13.28 -17.84 -9.53
C TYR A 99 12.38 -18.06 -8.31
N CYS A 100 11.18 -18.58 -8.52
CA CYS A 100 10.29 -19.01 -7.45
C CYS A 100 10.86 -20.22 -6.70
N ASP A 101 10.89 -20.20 -5.36
CA ASP A 101 11.40 -21.33 -4.56
C ASP A 101 10.45 -22.54 -4.59
N PHE A 102 9.21 -22.34 -5.03
CA PHE A 102 8.16 -23.36 -4.99
C PHE A 102 7.91 -23.99 -6.35
N CYS A 103 7.73 -23.19 -7.41
CA CYS A 103 7.45 -23.70 -8.75
C CYS A 103 8.65 -23.62 -9.72
N GLY A 104 9.77 -22.99 -9.31
CA GLY A 104 10.95 -22.85 -10.15
C GLY A 104 10.79 -21.94 -11.38
N LYS A 105 9.67 -21.23 -11.52
CA LYS A 105 9.46 -20.26 -12.61
C LYS A 105 10.38 -19.05 -12.43
N HIS A 106 10.95 -18.57 -13.53
CA HIS A 106 11.67 -17.31 -13.58
C HIS A 106 10.76 -16.14 -13.20
N MET A 107 11.30 -15.16 -12.48
CA MET A 107 10.56 -13.99 -12.00
C MET A 107 10.97 -12.72 -12.72
N SER A 108 10.00 -11.87 -13.02
CA SER A 108 10.23 -10.55 -13.61
C SER A 108 9.52 -9.45 -12.84
N ILE A 109 9.93 -8.19 -13.07
CA ILE A 109 9.32 -7.03 -12.43
C ILE A 109 7.83 -6.90 -12.83
N GLU A 110 7.53 -7.14 -14.11
CA GLU A 110 6.20 -6.96 -14.69
C GLU A 110 5.19 -7.98 -14.15
N GLU A 111 5.64 -9.21 -13.90
CA GLU A 111 4.77 -10.30 -13.50
C GLU A 111 4.80 -10.60 -12.01
N ASN A 112 5.84 -10.21 -11.26
CA ASN A 112 6.08 -10.71 -9.90
C ASN A 112 6.25 -9.62 -8.85
N ILE A 113 5.70 -8.43 -9.08
CA ILE A 113 5.73 -7.33 -8.11
C ILE A 113 4.32 -6.94 -7.69
N ILE A 114 4.13 -6.81 -6.37
CA ILE A 114 2.99 -6.13 -5.76
C ILE A 114 3.45 -4.75 -5.30
N VAL A 115 2.67 -3.71 -5.58
CA VAL A 115 2.91 -2.36 -5.05
C VAL A 115 2.19 -2.20 -3.71
N LEU A 116 2.96 -1.77 -2.71
CA LEU A 116 2.53 -1.39 -1.38
C LEU A 116 2.94 0.05 -1.10
N TYR A 117 2.46 0.58 0.02
CA TYR A 117 2.73 1.94 0.44
C TYR A 117 3.30 1.95 1.86
N LYS A 118 4.55 2.38 2.01
CA LYS A 118 5.24 2.49 3.30
C LYS A 118 5.06 3.89 3.88
N VAL A 119 4.67 3.96 5.16
CA VAL A 119 4.52 5.20 5.91
C VAL A 119 5.90 5.79 6.19
N VAL A 120 6.11 7.04 5.77
CA VAL A 120 7.38 7.77 5.97
C VAL A 120 7.21 9.04 6.78
N ASN A 121 5.99 9.56 6.91
CA ASN A 121 5.69 10.76 7.68
C ASN A 121 4.24 10.74 8.23
N ILE A 122 3.98 11.40 9.38
CA ILE A 122 2.67 11.46 10.07
C ILE A 122 2.42 12.89 10.59
#